data_AF-A0A949FCU5-F1
#
_entry.id   AF-A0A949FCU5-F1
#
_cell.length_a   1.000
_cell.length_b   1.000
_cell.length_c   1.000
_cell.angle_alpha   90.00
_cell.angle_beta   90.00
_cell.angle_gamma   90.00
#
_symmetry.space_group_name_H-M   'P 1'
#
loop_
_entity.id
_entity.type
_entity.pdbx_description
1 polymer ?
#
loop_
_entity_poly.entity_id
_entity_poly.type
_entity_poly.pdbx_seq_one_letter_code
_entity_poly.pdbx_strand_id
1 'polypeptide(L)'
;MRFYRKESERLEKIESFVRSSLPSLGVNKKQEITRLLYEISKRENTPPEKIIEDVHIKSFDAVKEALLKRRFPYAYINDEALKLYLPKLKLDKNSALNLKKTKFYPGNIFVEKSARHSSLAQRFKGSFPKARFSEIASLKDYLKTRRNFTIETYNKRRDTVFITLENYDFFKKCPCTKKAVGCGYHIFNLSFGCLFECTYCYLQEYTNSPGLIFPANIDKFFQVFSSYKKPRMRIGTGEFSDSLMLDHITQYSLPIIDFFKKHPDVRFEFKTKSVNIDNLLKTDHAGNIVVAWSFNPQRTIDENEFFTPGLNERIRSAKKCVEAGYKISAHFDPVVYFNGWEKEYRKVIDSLFSAIKPKDIAWISIGTLRFNPRVKQVIETRFPGNKILDEELILGYDNKLRYPYKIRHHIYKSMLEKLFKHSKKLSIYLCMEDVSMWRNLPKLTNPTRSFCQLK
;
A
#
# COMPACT_ATOMS: atom_id res chain seq x y z
N MET A 1 -9.31 17.33 -11.07
CA MET A 1 -9.20 18.44 -12.04
C MET A 1 -8.52 19.70 -11.49
N ARG A 2 -8.95 20.30 -10.36
CA ARG A 2 -8.30 21.51 -9.80
C ARG A 2 -6.80 21.32 -9.55
N PHE A 3 -6.42 20.23 -8.86
CA PHE A 3 -5.01 19.93 -8.59
C PHE A 3 -4.19 19.67 -9.86
N TYR A 4 -4.77 19.01 -10.87
CA TYR A 4 -4.10 18.83 -12.15
C TYR A 4 -3.74 20.17 -12.78
N ARG A 5 -4.72 21.08 -12.95
CA ARG A 5 -4.46 22.41 -13.54
C ARG A 5 -3.37 23.17 -12.79
N LYS A 6 -3.48 23.24 -11.45
CA LYS A 6 -2.49 23.92 -10.60
C LYS A 6 -1.07 23.36 -10.82
N GLU A 7 -0.92 22.04 -10.81
CA GLU A 7 0.40 21.42 -10.90
C GLU A 7 0.95 21.39 -12.33
N SER A 8 0.10 21.36 -13.35
CA SER A 8 0.48 21.57 -14.75
C SER A 8 0.98 22.98 -14.99
N GLU A 9 0.24 24.01 -14.55
CA GLU A 9 0.67 25.41 -14.64
C GLU A 9 1.99 25.65 -13.90
N ARG A 10 2.19 25.01 -12.74
CA ARG A 10 3.46 25.05 -12.02
C ARG A 10 4.60 24.48 -12.86
N LEU A 11 4.40 23.30 -13.45
CA LEU A 11 5.42 22.66 -14.28
C LEU A 11 5.76 23.51 -15.51
N GLU A 12 4.76 24.04 -16.21
CA GLU A 12 4.95 24.90 -17.39
C GLU A 12 5.76 26.16 -17.05
N LYS A 13 5.45 26.83 -15.93
CA LYS A 13 6.21 27.99 -15.44
C LYS A 13 7.67 27.63 -15.17
N ILE A 14 7.93 26.50 -14.52
CA ILE A 14 9.30 26.05 -14.21
C ILE A 14 10.05 25.71 -15.49
N GLU A 15 9.44 25.00 -16.44
CA GLU A 15 10.06 24.67 -17.71
C GLU A 15 10.37 25.93 -18.55
N SER A 16 9.50 26.95 -18.50
CA SER A 16 9.75 28.24 -19.14
C SER A 16 10.93 28.95 -18.47
N PHE A 17 10.92 29.04 -17.13
CA PHE A 17 11.98 29.67 -16.35
C PHE A 17 13.34 29.03 -16.62
N VAL A 18 13.46 27.70 -16.53
CA VAL A 18 14.72 26.97 -16.79
C VAL A 18 15.22 27.19 -18.23
N ARG A 19 14.32 27.27 -19.22
CA ARG A 19 14.70 27.57 -20.61
C ARG A 19 15.28 28.98 -20.76
N SER A 20 14.68 29.97 -20.10
CA SER A 20 15.09 31.37 -20.19
C SER A 20 16.33 31.72 -19.35
N SER A 21 16.42 31.22 -18.11
CA SER A 21 17.47 31.59 -17.16
C SER A 21 18.72 30.72 -17.24
N LEU A 22 18.61 29.51 -17.82
CA LEU A 22 19.73 28.57 -17.96
C LEU A 22 19.87 28.07 -19.42
N PRO A 23 19.94 28.97 -20.42
CA PRO A 23 19.84 28.60 -21.84
C PRO A 23 20.99 27.71 -22.31
N SER A 24 22.20 27.87 -21.74
CA SER A 24 23.41 27.12 -22.09
C SER A 24 23.40 25.65 -21.63
N LEU A 25 22.48 25.25 -20.75
CA LEU A 25 22.41 23.87 -20.28
C LEU A 25 21.85 22.92 -21.34
N GLY A 26 22.47 21.74 -21.48
CA GLY A 26 21.93 20.65 -22.29
C GLY A 26 20.61 20.08 -21.74
N VAL A 27 19.88 19.35 -22.57
CA VAL A 27 18.52 18.85 -22.27
C VAL A 27 18.46 18.03 -20.98
N ASN A 28 19.42 17.14 -20.75
CA ASN A 28 19.46 16.31 -19.54
C ASN A 28 19.66 17.15 -18.26
N LYS A 29 20.57 18.12 -18.30
CA LYS A 29 20.82 19.05 -17.20
C LYS A 29 19.59 19.89 -16.88
N LYS A 30 18.92 20.43 -17.91
CA LYS A 30 17.65 21.18 -17.75
C LYS A 30 16.56 20.32 -17.12
N GLN A 31 16.44 19.05 -17.50
CA GLN A 31 15.47 18.12 -16.93
C GLN A 31 15.69 17.91 -15.42
N GLU A 32 16.94 17.70 -14.99
CA GLU A 32 17.27 17.53 -13.58
C GLU A 32 16.93 18.78 -12.75
N ILE A 33 17.31 19.97 -13.25
CA ILE A 33 16.99 21.24 -12.57
C ILE A 33 15.47 21.45 -12.51
N THR A 34 14.76 21.22 -13.61
CA THR A 34 13.29 21.29 -13.67
C THR A 34 12.65 20.37 -12.63
N ARG A 35 13.18 19.14 -12.50
CA ARG A 35 12.68 18.15 -11.54
C ARG A 35 12.84 18.62 -10.10
N LEU A 36 14.03 19.12 -9.74
CA LEU A 36 14.30 19.62 -8.37
C LEU A 36 13.47 20.86 -8.06
N LEU A 37 13.43 21.84 -8.98
CA LEU A 37 12.61 23.04 -8.84
C LEU A 37 11.13 22.70 -8.66
N TYR A 38 10.60 21.74 -9.42
CA TYR A 38 9.21 21.32 -9.29
C TYR A 38 8.93 20.76 -7.90
N GLU A 39 9.77 19.84 -7.41
CA GLU A 39 9.57 19.23 -6.09
C GLU A 39 9.69 20.27 -4.95
N ILE A 40 10.67 21.19 -5.02
CA ILE A 40 10.85 22.28 -4.05
C ILE A 40 9.66 23.25 -4.12
N SER A 41 9.32 23.71 -5.33
CA SER A 41 8.22 24.64 -5.56
C SER A 41 6.90 24.09 -5.04
N LYS A 42 6.62 22.81 -5.28
CA LYS A 42 5.42 22.14 -4.78
C LYS A 42 5.40 22.06 -3.26
N ARG A 43 6.48 21.60 -2.63
CA ARG A 43 6.61 21.46 -1.17
C ARG A 43 6.49 22.80 -0.44
N GLU A 44 7.17 23.82 -0.95
CA GLU A 44 7.28 25.14 -0.31
C GLU A 44 6.23 26.13 -0.82
N ASN A 45 5.42 25.74 -1.79
CA ASN A 45 4.49 26.61 -2.51
C ASN A 45 5.14 27.91 -3.01
N THR A 46 6.40 27.83 -3.45
CA THR A 46 7.24 28.97 -3.85
C THR A 46 7.52 28.94 -5.36
N PRO A 47 7.45 30.07 -6.08
CA PRO A 47 7.71 30.12 -7.52
C PRO A 47 9.22 29.94 -7.82
N PRO A 48 9.59 29.43 -9.02
CA PRO A 48 10.98 29.06 -9.33
C PRO A 48 11.99 30.20 -9.26
N GLU A 49 11.57 31.42 -9.57
CA GLU A 49 12.40 32.63 -9.54
C GLU A 49 12.98 32.84 -8.14
N LYS A 50 12.12 32.76 -7.10
CA LYS A 50 12.53 32.90 -5.69
C LYS A 50 13.33 31.72 -5.15
N ILE A 51 13.30 30.56 -5.82
CA ILE A 51 14.10 29.40 -5.40
C ILE A 51 15.55 29.54 -5.87
N ILE A 52 15.75 30.09 -7.06
CA ILE A 52 17.08 30.27 -7.65
C ILE A 52 17.71 31.62 -7.29
N GLU A 53 16.92 32.66 -6.95
CA GLU A 53 17.46 33.97 -6.50
C GLU A 53 18.46 33.83 -5.34
N ASP A 54 18.23 32.88 -4.43
CA ASP A 54 19.15 32.53 -3.33
C ASP A 54 20.47 31.89 -3.79
N VAL A 55 20.63 31.60 -5.09
CA VAL A 55 21.78 30.91 -5.67
C VAL A 55 22.53 31.89 -6.58
N HIS A 56 23.70 32.38 -6.16
CA HIS A 56 24.59 33.12 -7.05
C HIS A 56 25.12 32.19 -8.17
N ILE A 57 24.46 32.21 -9.33
CA ILE A 57 24.64 31.24 -10.42
C ILE A 57 25.97 31.48 -11.16
N LYS A 58 26.88 30.49 -11.12
CA LYS A 58 28.08 30.46 -11.99
C LYS A 58 28.24 29.15 -12.79
N SER A 59 27.58 28.05 -12.41
CA SER A 59 27.66 26.75 -13.10
C SER A 59 26.47 25.84 -12.81
N PHE A 60 26.26 24.81 -13.65
CA PHE A 60 25.25 23.75 -13.43
C PHE A 60 25.41 23.07 -12.07
N ASP A 61 26.64 22.72 -11.70
CA ASP A 61 26.92 21.96 -10.49
C ASP A 61 26.57 22.77 -9.24
N ALA A 62 26.88 24.07 -9.23
CA ALA A 62 26.51 24.97 -8.13
C ALA A 62 24.98 25.07 -7.96
N VAL A 63 24.23 25.20 -9.05
CA VAL A 63 22.76 25.24 -9.01
C VAL A 63 22.20 23.90 -8.53
N LYS A 64 22.68 22.80 -9.10
CA LYS A 64 22.23 21.46 -8.70
C LYS A 64 22.51 21.20 -7.22
N GLU A 65 23.69 21.55 -6.74
CA GLU A 65 24.09 21.39 -5.34
C GLU A 65 23.18 22.17 -4.39
N ALA A 66 22.91 23.45 -4.69
CA ALA A 66 22.03 24.29 -3.89
C ALA A 66 20.59 23.72 -3.84
N LEU A 67 20.06 23.29 -4.99
CA LEU A 67 18.73 22.68 -5.05
C LEU A 67 18.68 21.33 -4.32
N LEU A 68 19.74 20.53 -4.37
CA LEU A 68 19.83 19.26 -3.62
C LEU A 68 19.84 19.51 -2.11
N LYS A 69 20.62 20.48 -1.63
CA LYS A 69 20.62 20.90 -0.21
C LYS A 69 19.24 21.37 0.23
N ARG A 70 18.54 22.14 -0.60
CA ARG A 70 17.17 22.62 -0.28
C ARG A 70 16.14 21.49 -0.32
N ARG A 71 16.19 20.59 -1.32
CA ARG A 71 15.21 19.50 -1.47
C ARG A 71 15.42 18.36 -0.48
N PHE A 72 16.67 18.02 -0.17
CA PHE A 72 17.07 16.91 0.68
C PHE A 72 17.99 17.35 1.83
N PRO A 73 17.62 18.35 2.65
CA PRO A 73 18.51 18.92 3.66
C PRO A 73 19.05 17.87 4.64
N TYR A 74 18.25 16.87 4.98
CA TYR A 74 18.65 15.81 5.89
C TYR A 74 19.60 14.81 5.24
N ALA A 75 19.19 14.19 4.13
CA ALA A 75 19.97 13.17 3.45
C ALA A 75 21.25 13.73 2.86
N TYR A 76 21.24 14.98 2.38
CA TYR A 76 22.43 15.63 1.86
C TYR A 76 23.54 15.76 2.92
N ILE A 77 23.19 16.03 4.18
CA ILE A 77 24.15 16.15 5.28
C ILE A 77 24.57 14.77 5.83
N ASN A 78 23.65 13.81 5.84
CA ASN A 78 23.79 12.57 6.63
C ASN A 78 24.07 11.31 5.80
N ASP A 79 24.05 11.39 4.47
CA ASP A 79 24.26 10.23 3.57
C ASP A 79 25.47 10.47 2.66
N GLU A 80 26.56 9.77 2.93
CA GLU A 80 27.83 9.90 2.21
C GLU A 80 27.71 9.57 0.71
N ALA A 81 26.69 8.80 0.31
CA ALA A 81 26.47 8.40 -1.08
C ALA A 81 24.98 8.55 -1.45
N LEU A 82 24.49 9.78 -1.47
CA LEU A 82 23.11 10.14 -1.77
C LEU A 82 22.65 9.57 -3.14
N LYS A 83 21.89 8.48 -3.11
CA LYS A 83 21.31 7.84 -4.31
C LYS A 83 19.90 8.35 -4.55
N LEU A 84 19.74 9.18 -5.58
CA LEU A 84 18.48 9.83 -5.90
C LEU A 84 17.77 9.20 -7.11
N TYR A 85 16.45 9.40 -7.17
CA TYR A 85 15.64 9.09 -8.34
C TYR A 85 14.89 10.34 -8.80
N LEU A 86 15.43 10.97 -9.85
CA LEU A 86 14.95 12.23 -10.43
C LEU A 86 14.46 12.01 -11.88
N PRO A 87 13.40 11.22 -12.09
CA PRO A 87 12.91 10.93 -13.44
C PRO A 87 12.25 12.17 -14.06
N LYS A 88 12.12 12.18 -15.39
CA LYS A 88 11.32 13.19 -16.08
C LYS A 88 9.90 13.19 -15.52
N LEU A 89 9.42 14.37 -15.11
CA LEU A 89 8.03 14.55 -14.70
C LEU A 89 7.13 14.59 -15.93
N LYS A 90 6.00 13.87 -15.88
CA LYS A 90 4.96 13.91 -16.90
C LYS A 90 3.60 13.93 -16.21
N LEU A 91 2.87 15.02 -16.41
CA LEU A 91 1.49 15.15 -15.96
C LEU A 91 0.57 14.94 -17.16
N ASP A 92 -0.44 14.10 -16.98
CA ASP A 92 -1.45 13.82 -18.00
C ASP A 92 -2.84 13.93 -17.38
N LYS A 93 -3.69 14.74 -18.00
CA LYS A 93 -5.05 15.00 -17.56
C LYS A 93 -5.89 13.73 -17.53
N ASN A 94 -5.71 12.83 -18.49
CA ASN A 94 -6.51 11.61 -18.63
C ASN A 94 -6.13 10.57 -17.58
N SER A 95 -4.87 10.60 -17.14
CA SER A 95 -4.34 9.72 -16.11
C SER A 95 -4.54 10.23 -14.68
N ALA A 96 -4.99 11.48 -14.49
CA ALA A 96 -5.32 12.02 -13.17
C ALA A 96 -6.62 11.42 -12.63
N LEU A 97 -6.57 10.82 -11.43
CA LEU A 97 -7.71 10.16 -10.82
C LEU A 97 -8.80 11.16 -10.43
N ASN A 98 -10.05 10.80 -10.74
CA ASN A 98 -11.22 11.54 -10.29
C ASN A 98 -11.71 11.03 -8.93
N LEU A 99 -11.40 11.77 -7.86
CA LEU A 99 -11.71 11.40 -6.48
C LEU A 99 -13.18 11.63 -6.04
N LYS A 100 -14.13 11.67 -6.97
CA LYS A 100 -15.55 11.78 -6.58
C LYS A 100 -15.99 10.50 -5.85
N LYS A 101 -16.39 10.65 -4.59
CA LYS A 101 -16.84 9.54 -3.74
C LYS A 101 -18.12 8.93 -4.32
N THR A 102 -17.97 7.80 -4.98
CA THR A 102 -19.08 6.96 -5.44
C THR A 102 -19.06 5.64 -4.68
N LYS A 103 -20.25 5.18 -4.28
CA LYS A 103 -20.43 3.79 -3.83
C LYS A 103 -19.96 2.88 -4.98
N PHE A 104 -19.25 1.80 -4.65
CA PHE A 104 -18.81 0.86 -5.65
C PHE A 104 -20.02 0.23 -6.36
N TYR A 105 -20.00 0.30 -7.69
CA TYR A 105 -20.96 -0.35 -8.57
C TYR A 105 -20.25 -0.59 -9.92
N PRO A 106 -19.94 -1.84 -10.30
CA PRO A 106 -19.28 -2.13 -11.57
C PRO A 106 -20.28 -1.95 -12.72
N GLY A 107 -19.85 -1.32 -13.81
CA GLY A 107 -20.63 -1.23 -15.05
C GLY A 107 -20.63 -2.55 -15.83
N ASN A 108 -19.54 -3.32 -15.75
CA ASN A 108 -19.37 -4.57 -16.49
C ASN A 108 -18.96 -5.71 -15.54
N ILE A 109 -19.57 -6.88 -15.73
CA ILE A 109 -19.21 -8.13 -15.04
C ILE A 109 -18.96 -9.16 -16.13
N PHE A 110 -17.69 -9.52 -16.31
CA PHE A 110 -17.27 -10.59 -17.20
C PHE A 110 -17.10 -11.88 -16.42
N VAL A 111 -17.67 -12.97 -16.93
CA VAL A 111 -17.57 -14.29 -16.28
C VAL A 111 -17.00 -15.28 -17.28
N GLU A 112 -15.97 -16.02 -16.87
CA GLU A 112 -15.47 -17.11 -17.70
C GLU A 112 -16.56 -18.16 -17.92
N LYS A 113 -16.63 -18.73 -19.12
CA LYS A 113 -17.60 -19.81 -19.44
C LYS A 113 -17.53 -20.96 -18.43
N SER A 114 -16.33 -21.26 -17.93
CA SER A 114 -16.07 -22.25 -16.89
C SER A 114 -16.63 -21.87 -15.51
N ALA A 115 -16.82 -20.58 -15.22
CA ALA A 115 -17.32 -20.04 -13.95
C ALA A 115 -18.79 -19.59 -14.01
N ARG A 116 -19.46 -19.72 -15.17
CA ARG A 116 -20.82 -19.16 -15.42
C ARG A 116 -21.89 -19.59 -14.42
N HIS A 117 -21.79 -20.83 -13.91
CA HIS A 117 -22.74 -21.42 -12.98
C HIS A 117 -22.29 -21.33 -11.52
N SER A 118 -21.19 -20.63 -11.24
CA SER A 118 -20.68 -20.50 -9.87
C SER A 118 -21.62 -19.68 -8.99
N SER A 119 -21.67 -20.04 -7.71
CA SER A 119 -22.43 -19.26 -6.72
C SER A 119 -21.91 -17.81 -6.62
N LEU A 120 -20.61 -17.60 -6.86
CA LEU A 120 -20.01 -16.28 -6.92
C LEU A 120 -20.59 -15.44 -8.07
N ALA A 121 -20.69 -16.01 -9.27
CA ALA A 121 -21.31 -15.32 -10.42
C ALA A 121 -22.76 -14.93 -10.15
N GLN A 122 -23.53 -15.83 -9.52
CA GLN A 122 -24.92 -15.56 -9.13
C GLN A 122 -25.01 -14.44 -8.08
N ARG A 123 -24.15 -14.44 -7.04
CA ARG A 123 -24.10 -13.38 -6.02
C ARG A 123 -23.77 -12.02 -6.62
N PHE A 124 -22.81 -11.95 -7.55
CA PHE A 124 -22.48 -10.72 -8.27
C PHE A 124 -23.64 -10.24 -9.16
N LYS A 125 -24.30 -11.14 -9.90
CA LYS A 125 -25.47 -10.82 -10.72
C LYS A 125 -26.62 -10.25 -9.87
N GLY A 126 -26.88 -10.85 -8.71
CA GLY A 126 -27.91 -10.37 -7.77
C GLY A 126 -27.55 -9.05 -7.08
N SER A 127 -26.27 -8.85 -6.73
CA SER A 127 -25.79 -7.63 -6.07
C SER A 127 -25.73 -6.42 -7.01
N PHE A 128 -25.57 -6.66 -8.32
CA PHE A 128 -25.41 -5.63 -9.34
C PHE A 128 -26.34 -5.85 -10.54
N PRO A 129 -27.68 -5.80 -10.36
CA PRO A 129 -28.65 -6.20 -11.38
C PRO A 129 -28.64 -5.33 -12.65
N LYS A 130 -28.14 -4.08 -12.55
CA LYS A 130 -27.99 -3.15 -13.69
C LYS A 130 -26.62 -3.25 -14.39
N ALA A 131 -25.69 -4.06 -13.89
CA ALA A 131 -24.39 -4.23 -14.54
C ALA A 131 -24.53 -5.07 -15.80
N ARG A 132 -23.75 -4.77 -16.84
CA ARG A 132 -23.70 -5.59 -18.04
C ARG A 132 -22.98 -6.90 -17.73
N PHE A 133 -23.72 -8.00 -17.74
CA PHE A 133 -23.16 -9.34 -17.55
C PHE A 133 -22.78 -9.95 -18.90
N SER A 134 -21.57 -10.47 -19.05
CA SER A 134 -21.09 -11.03 -20.31
C SER A 134 -20.16 -12.22 -20.09
N GLU A 135 -20.32 -13.27 -20.88
CA GLU A 135 -19.44 -14.43 -20.83
C GLU A 135 -18.17 -14.20 -21.67
N ILE A 136 -17.03 -14.69 -21.17
CA ILE A 136 -15.75 -14.68 -21.87
C ILE A 136 -15.16 -16.10 -21.90
N ALA A 137 -14.38 -16.44 -22.92
CA ALA A 137 -13.74 -17.75 -23.00
C ALA A 137 -12.75 -17.96 -21.83
N SER A 138 -11.84 -17.00 -21.65
CA SER A 138 -10.94 -16.91 -20.51
C SER A 138 -10.51 -15.45 -20.29
N LEU A 139 -10.10 -15.10 -19.07
CA LEU A 139 -9.48 -13.80 -18.78
C LEU A 139 -8.21 -13.61 -19.62
N LYS A 140 -7.42 -14.68 -19.81
CA LYS A 140 -6.21 -14.65 -20.65
C LYS A 140 -6.53 -14.19 -22.08
N ASP A 141 -7.57 -14.75 -22.70
CA ASP A 141 -7.95 -14.38 -24.07
C ASP A 141 -8.59 -13.00 -24.15
N TYR A 142 -9.34 -12.60 -23.11
CA TYR A 142 -9.85 -11.23 -22.99
C TYR A 142 -8.72 -10.19 -22.94
N LEU A 143 -7.63 -10.49 -22.22
CA LEU A 143 -6.48 -9.60 -22.09
C LEU A 143 -5.60 -9.60 -23.35
N LYS A 144 -5.47 -10.73 -24.06
CA LYS A 144 -4.70 -10.82 -25.32
C LYS A 144 -5.18 -9.84 -26.39
N THR A 145 -6.49 -9.56 -26.42
CA THR A 145 -7.13 -8.64 -27.38
C THR A 145 -7.09 -7.17 -26.92
N ARG A 146 -6.62 -6.90 -25.69
CA ARG A 146 -6.58 -5.56 -25.06
C ARG A 146 -5.24 -5.28 -24.40
N ARG A 147 -4.16 -5.35 -25.19
CA ARG A 147 -2.76 -5.35 -24.70
C ARG A 147 -2.29 -4.02 -24.09
N ASN A 148 -3.00 -2.92 -24.32
CA ASN A 148 -2.57 -1.60 -23.87
C ASN A 148 -3.13 -1.27 -22.49
N PHE A 149 -2.54 -1.88 -21.45
CA PHE A 149 -2.83 -1.50 -20.08
C PHE A 149 -2.14 -0.17 -19.74
N THR A 150 -2.91 0.85 -19.36
CA THR A 150 -2.39 2.19 -19.01
C THR A 150 -2.87 2.62 -17.63
N ILE A 151 -2.34 3.74 -17.13
CA ILE A 151 -2.82 4.36 -15.89
C ILE A 151 -4.30 4.74 -15.99
N GLU A 152 -4.75 5.18 -17.17
CA GLU A 152 -6.17 5.47 -17.42
C GLU A 152 -7.02 4.21 -17.24
N THR A 153 -6.56 3.07 -17.80
CA THR A 153 -7.20 1.77 -17.61
C THR A 153 -7.25 1.38 -16.12
N TYR A 154 -6.15 1.57 -15.39
CA TYR A 154 -6.10 1.33 -13.95
C TYR A 154 -7.09 2.20 -13.17
N ASN A 155 -7.25 3.48 -13.54
CA ASN A 155 -8.20 4.39 -12.91
C ASN A 155 -9.66 3.94 -13.08
N LYS A 156 -9.98 3.25 -14.18
CA LYS A 156 -11.32 2.71 -14.48
C LYS A 156 -11.53 1.29 -13.97
N ARG A 157 -10.56 0.68 -13.27
CA ARG A 157 -10.65 -0.72 -12.82
C ARG A 157 -11.87 -1.03 -11.93
N ARG A 158 -12.43 -0.02 -11.26
CA ARG A 158 -13.63 -0.16 -10.42
C ARG A 158 -14.90 -0.34 -11.26
N ASP A 159 -14.86 -0.12 -12.57
CA ASP A 159 -16.02 -0.25 -13.45
C ASP A 159 -16.18 -1.68 -14.00
N THR A 160 -15.18 -2.55 -13.78
CA THR A 160 -15.14 -3.89 -14.35
C THR A 160 -14.79 -4.94 -13.30
N VAL A 161 -15.57 -6.02 -13.28
CA VAL A 161 -15.32 -7.22 -12.50
C VAL A 161 -15.12 -8.42 -13.44
N PHE A 162 -14.15 -9.27 -13.11
CA PHE A 162 -13.91 -10.56 -13.74
C PHE A 162 -14.14 -11.67 -12.72
N ILE A 163 -14.94 -12.67 -13.10
CA ILE A 163 -15.15 -13.89 -12.33
C ILE A 163 -14.53 -15.04 -13.11
N THR A 164 -13.51 -15.67 -12.53
CA THR A 164 -12.62 -16.61 -13.22
C THR A 164 -12.49 -17.91 -12.43
N LEU A 165 -11.87 -18.93 -13.03
CA LEU A 165 -11.33 -20.07 -12.29
C LEU A 165 -9.80 -19.97 -12.21
N GLU A 166 -9.24 -19.87 -11.00
CA GLU A 166 -7.77 -19.83 -10.80
C GLU A 166 -7.22 -21.26 -10.71
N ASN A 167 -6.04 -21.51 -11.29
CA ASN A 167 -5.50 -22.86 -11.43
C ASN A 167 -4.06 -23.04 -10.94
N TYR A 168 -3.23 -21.99 -10.87
CA TYR A 168 -1.78 -22.17 -10.76
C TYR A 168 -1.07 -21.28 -9.72
N ASP A 169 -1.66 -20.18 -9.25
CA ASP A 169 -0.98 -19.23 -8.35
C ASP A 169 -1.71 -19.04 -7.02
N PHE A 170 -1.99 -20.14 -6.31
CA PHE A 170 -2.77 -20.11 -5.07
C PHE A 170 -1.97 -19.64 -3.85
N PHE A 171 -0.77 -20.18 -3.67
CA PHE A 171 0.06 -19.96 -2.48
C PHE A 171 1.49 -19.68 -2.86
N LYS A 172 2.11 -18.73 -2.16
CA LYS A 172 3.53 -18.41 -2.35
C LYS A 172 4.17 -17.85 -1.09
N LYS A 173 5.47 -18.02 -0.97
CA LYS A 173 6.24 -17.37 0.10
C LYS A 173 6.30 -15.87 -0.17
N CYS A 174 6.12 -15.04 0.87
CA CYS A 174 6.33 -13.61 0.73
C CYS A 174 7.76 -13.33 0.27
N PRO A 175 7.96 -12.67 -0.89
CA PRO A 175 9.30 -12.50 -1.45
C PRO A 175 10.19 -11.62 -0.56
N CYS A 176 9.58 -10.85 0.36
CA CYS A 176 10.23 -9.76 1.09
C CYS A 176 10.94 -8.80 0.12
N THR A 177 11.63 -7.79 0.65
CA THR A 177 12.58 -7.03 -0.17
C THR A 177 13.96 -7.68 -0.07
N LYS A 178 14.81 -7.48 -1.07
CA LYS A 178 16.18 -8.01 -1.05
C LYS A 178 16.90 -7.53 0.21
N LYS A 179 17.63 -8.43 0.89
CA LYS A 179 18.38 -8.17 2.14
C LYS A 179 17.54 -7.81 3.38
N ALA A 180 16.21 -7.82 3.30
CA ALA A 180 15.38 -7.67 4.49
C ALA A 180 15.33 -8.95 5.33
N VAL A 181 15.12 -8.76 6.63
CA VAL A 181 14.79 -9.84 7.56
C VAL A 181 13.38 -10.36 7.23
N GLY A 182 13.29 -11.63 6.86
CA GLY A 182 12.02 -12.26 6.48
C GLY A 182 11.14 -12.58 7.69
N CYS A 183 9.87 -12.18 7.65
CA CYS A 183 8.90 -12.49 8.72
C CYS A 183 8.29 -13.91 8.64
N GLY A 184 8.63 -14.68 7.60
CA GLY A 184 8.11 -16.03 7.37
C GLY A 184 6.67 -16.10 6.81
N TYR A 185 6.09 -14.97 6.43
CA TYR A 185 4.72 -14.89 5.91
C TYR A 185 4.57 -15.59 4.55
N HIS A 186 3.48 -16.34 4.40
CA HIS A 186 3.02 -16.87 3.13
C HIS A 186 1.77 -16.14 2.67
N ILE A 187 1.60 -16.02 1.36
CA ILE A 187 0.45 -15.38 0.74
C ILE A 187 -0.49 -16.46 0.21
N PHE A 188 -1.77 -16.29 0.49
CA PHE A 188 -2.87 -16.87 -0.25
C PHE A 188 -3.39 -15.79 -1.21
N ASN A 189 -3.20 -16.00 -2.51
CA ASN A 189 -3.72 -15.13 -3.57
C ASN A 189 -5.22 -15.38 -3.76
N LEU A 190 -6.05 -14.62 -3.06
CA LEU A 190 -7.51 -14.81 -3.09
C LEU A 190 -8.22 -14.00 -4.17
N SER A 191 -7.68 -12.85 -4.57
CA SER A 191 -8.24 -11.96 -5.58
C SER A 191 -7.17 -10.98 -6.07
N PHE A 192 -7.41 -10.34 -7.20
CA PHE A 192 -6.49 -9.36 -7.78
C PHE A 192 -7.19 -8.03 -8.06
N GLY A 193 -6.55 -6.94 -7.62
CA GLY A 193 -7.10 -5.59 -7.65
C GLY A 193 -7.79 -5.17 -6.35
N CYS A 194 -7.95 -3.86 -6.16
CA CYS A 194 -8.58 -3.29 -4.98
C CYS A 194 -9.47 -2.09 -5.34
N LEU A 195 -10.57 -1.92 -4.59
CA LEU A 195 -11.51 -0.80 -4.69
C LEU A 195 -10.99 0.50 -4.10
N PHE A 196 -10.02 0.40 -3.19
CA PHE A 196 -9.44 1.55 -2.52
C PHE A 196 -8.39 2.22 -3.40
N GLU A 197 -8.23 3.51 -3.16
CA GLU A 197 -7.33 4.38 -3.92
C GLU A 197 -6.27 4.94 -2.98
N CYS A 198 -5.44 4.07 -2.42
CA CYS A 198 -4.32 4.51 -1.59
C CYS A 198 -3.21 5.08 -2.48
N THR A 199 -2.77 6.31 -2.23
CA THR A 199 -1.74 7.00 -3.04
C THR A 199 -0.44 6.19 -3.08
N TYR A 200 -0.04 5.60 -1.96
CA TYR A 200 1.19 4.80 -1.82
C TYR A 200 1.05 3.34 -2.29
N CYS A 201 -0.10 2.92 -2.81
CA CYS A 201 -0.35 1.51 -3.09
C CYS A 201 0.62 0.96 -4.14
N TYR A 202 1.44 -0.04 -3.78
CA TYR A 202 2.36 -0.64 -4.74
C TYR A 202 1.64 -1.35 -5.89
N LEU A 203 0.39 -1.80 -5.70
CA LEU A 203 -0.40 -2.47 -6.76
C LEU A 203 -0.58 -1.62 -8.00
N GLN A 204 -0.42 -0.30 -7.90
CA GLN A 204 -0.45 0.61 -9.05
C GLN A 204 0.62 0.29 -10.11
N GLU A 205 1.72 -0.37 -9.73
CA GLU A 205 2.75 -0.83 -10.67
C GLU A 205 2.54 -2.29 -11.11
N TYR A 206 2.00 -3.15 -10.23
CA TYR A 206 1.86 -4.59 -10.49
C TYR A 206 0.57 -4.96 -11.23
N THR A 207 -0.46 -4.12 -11.14
CA THR A 207 -1.75 -4.40 -11.77
C THR A 207 -1.62 -4.25 -13.28
N ASN A 208 -2.04 -5.27 -14.00
CA ASN A 208 -2.08 -5.33 -15.46
C ASN A 208 -3.47 -5.72 -15.99
N SER A 209 -4.49 -5.70 -15.13
CA SER A 209 -5.87 -6.05 -15.45
C SER A 209 -6.76 -4.80 -15.40
N PRO A 210 -7.67 -4.61 -16.37
CA PRO A 210 -8.59 -3.47 -16.43
C PRO A 210 -9.75 -3.56 -15.43
N GLY A 211 -9.74 -4.53 -14.51
CA GLY A 211 -10.81 -4.76 -13.56
C GLY A 211 -10.37 -5.59 -12.37
N LEU A 212 -11.29 -5.74 -11.41
CA LEU A 212 -11.10 -6.61 -10.26
C LEU A 212 -11.33 -8.07 -10.63
N ILE A 213 -10.47 -8.97 -10.18
CA ILE A 213 -10.55 -10.40 -10.51
C ILE A 213 -10.87 -11.21 -9.26
N PHE A 214 -11.92 -12.01 -9.33
CA PHE A 214 -12.41 -12.86 -8.26
C PHE A 214 -12.50 -14.33 -8.73
N PRO A 215 -11.67 -15.23 -8.18
CA PRO A 215 -11.74 -16.67 -8.42
C PRO A 215 -13.01 -17.30 -7.83
N ALA A 216 -13.73 -18.09 -8.61
CA ALA A 216 -14.96 -18.75 -8.18
C ALA A 216 -14.74 -20.16 -7.60
N ASN A 217 -13.50 -20.65 -7.58
CA ASN A 217 -13.11 -22.02 -7.21
C ASN A 217 -12.13 -22.07 -6.03
N ILE A 218 -12.41 -21.33 -4.95
CA ILE A 218 -11.55 -21.29 -3.77
C ILE A 218 -11.39 -22.67 -3.08
N ASP A 219 -12.31 -23.59 -3.32
CA ASP A 219 -12.27 -24.99 -2.89
C ASP A 219 -11.09 -25.77 -3.47
N LYS A 220 -10.69 -25.49 -4.72
CA LYS A 220 -9.51 -26.11 -5.33
C LYS A 220 -8.21 -25.76 -4.59
N PHE A 221 -8.16 -24.58 -3.98
CA PHE A 221 -7.02 -24.16 -3.17
C PHE A 221 -6.91 -25.02 -1.91
N PHE A 222 -8.04 -25.34 -1.28
CA PHE A 222 -8.10 -26.20 -0.10
C PHE A 222 -7.63 -27.62 -0.40
N GLN A 223 -7.98 -28.17 -1.56
CA GLN A 223 -7.58 -29.50 -2.00
C GLN A 223 -6.06 -29.65 -2.10
N VAL A 224 -5.35 -28.61 -2.56
CA VAL A 224 -3.89 -28.64 -2.75
C VAL A 224 -3.10 -28.07 -1.56
N PHE A 225 -3.78 -27.57 -0.53
CA PHE A 225 -3.13 -26.91 0.60
C PHE A 225 -2.23 -27.84 1.41
N SER A 226 -2.60 -29.12 1.55
CA SER A 226 -1.80 -30.13 2.28
C SER A 226 -0.38 -30.24 1.74
N SER A 227 -0.21 -30.22 0.42
CA SER A 227 1.08 -30.27 -0.27
C SER A 227 1.92 -29.00 -0.07
N TYR A 228 1.29 -27.87 0.19
CA TYR A 228 1.97 -26.58 0.43
C TYR A 228 2.30 -26.35 1.90
N LYS A 229 1.44 -26.83 2.81
CA LYS A 229 1.45 -26.56 4.24
C LYS A 229 2.82 -26.82 4.86
N LYS A 230 3.25 -25.90 5.73
CA LYS A 230 4.44 -26.03 6.57
C LYS A 230 4.05 -26.01 8.05
N PRO A 231 4.83 -26.65 8.94
CA PRO A 231 4.56 -26.59 10.39
C PRO A 231 4.55 -25.14 10.90
N ARG A 232 3.56 -24.79 11.73
CA ARG A 232 3.42 -23.45 12.34
C ARG A 232 3.41 -22.29 11.33
N MET A 233 2.89 -22.56 10.13
CA MET A 233 2.87 -21.59 9.04
C MET A 233 1.97 -20.41 9.37
N ARG A 234 2.45 -19.20 9.09
CA ARG A 234 1.60 -18.00 9.00
C ARG A 234 1.32 -17.73 7.54
N ILE A 235 0.05 -17.79 7.16
CA ILE A 235 -0.41 -17.53 5.80
C ILE A 235 -1.58 -16.55 5.84
N GLY A 236 -1.80 -15.78 4.79
CA GLY A 236 -2.98 -14.96 4.73
C GLY A 236 -3.19 -14.27 3.40
N THR A 237 -4.31 -13.58 3.30
CA THR A 237 -4.69 -12.80 2.12
C THR A 237 -4.29 -11.33 2.32
N GLY A 238 -4.48 -10.50 1.30
CA GLY A 238 -4.17 -9.06 1.41
C GLY A 238 -2.99 -8.54 0.59
N GLU A 239 -2.33 -9.37 -0.22
CA GLU A 239 -1.21 -8.92 -1.05
C GLU A 239 -1.70 -8.26 -2.35
N PHE A 240 -2.54 -8.92 -3.12
CA PHE A 240 -3.00 -8.39 -4.42
C PHE A 240 -4.42 -7.82 -4.40
N SER A 241 -5.08 -7.86 -3.25
CA SER A 241 -6.43 -7.35 -3.01
C SER A 241 -6.59 -7.07 -1.53
N ASP A 242 -7.61 -6.31 -1.16
CA ASP A 242 -8.03 -6.21 0.23
C ASP A 242 -8.92 -7.42 0.58
N SER A 243 -8.58 -8.14 1.65
CA SER A 243 -9.22 -9.41 2.00
C SER A 243 -10.73 -9.31 2.19
N LEU A 244 -11.22 -8.19 2.71
CA LEU A 244 -12.61 -8.07 3.16
C LEU A 244 -13.41 -7.02 2.39
N MET A 245 -12.81 -6.26 1.45
CA MET A 245 -13.48 -5.14 0.78
C MET A 245 -14.87 -5.46 0.20
N LEU A 246 -15.09 -6.69 -0.28
CA LEU A 246 -16.35 -7.15 -0.85
C LEU A 246 -16.84 -8.46 -0.22
N ASP A 247 -16.44 -8.78 1.00
CA ASP A 247 -16.75 -10.10 1.59
C ASP A 247 -18.25 -10.37 1.78
N HIS A 248 -19.08 -9.35 1.98
CA HIS A 248 -20.55 -9.47 1.90
C HIS A 248 -21.09 -10.07 0.57
N ILE A 249 -20.34 -9.96 -0.52
CA ILE A 249 -20.67 -10.50 -1.85
C ILE A 249 -19.85 -11.76 -2.13
N THR A 250 -18.52 -11.71 -1.94
CA THR A 250 -17.65 -12.84 -2.26
C THR A 250 -17.86 -14.00 -1.30
N GLN A 251 -18.15 -13.70 -0.03
CA GLN A 251 -18.29 -14.64 1.07
C GLN A 251 -17.09 -15.58 1.19
N TYR A 252 -15.89 -15.09 0.88
CA TYR A 252 -14.68 -15.91 0.93
C TYR A 252 -14.26 -16.22 2.35
N SER A 253 -14.55 -15.31 3.30
CA SER A 253 -14.19 -15.52 4.70
C SER A 253 -14.77 -16.81 5.29
N LEU A 254 -16.03 -17.12 4.96
CA LEU A 254 -16.78 -18.26 5.51
C LEU A 254 -16.07 -19.61 5.26
N PRO A 255 -15.87 -20.06 4.00
CA PRO A 255 -15.21 -21.34 3.74
C PRO A 255 -13.73 -21.33 4.12
N ILE A 256 -13.07 -20.16 4.13
CA ILE A 256 -11.68 -20.05 4.61
C ILE A 256 -11.60 -20.32 6.11
N ILE A 257 -12.50 -19.73 6.91
CA ILE A 257 -12.57 -19.98 8.35
C ILE A 257 -12.85 -21.46 8.62
N ASP A 258 -13.85 -22.04 7.95
CA ASP A 258 -14.20 -23.46 8.10
C ASP A 258 -13.04 -24.39 7.74
N PHE A 259 -12.29 -24.04 6.69
CA PHE A 259 -11.10 -24.79 6.29
C PHE A 259 -10.00 -24.72 7.34
N PHE A 260 -9.62 -23.52 7.77
CA PHE A 260 -8.52 -23.35 8.73
C PHE A 260 -8.88 -23.80 10.15
N LYS A 261 -10.17 -23.91 10.51
CA LYS A 261 -10.62 -24.58 11.75
C LYS A 261 -10.11 -26.02 11.85
N LYS A 262 -9.91 -26.69 10.71
CA LYS A 262 -9.36 -28.05 10.62
C LYS A 262 -7.81 -28.09 10.60
N HIS A 263 -7.16 -26.93 10.69
CA HIS A 263 -5.71 -26.77 10.66
C HIS A 263 -5.21 -25.86 11.79
N PRO A 264 -5.40 -26.25 13.07
CA PRO A 264 -5.12 -25.39 14.22
C PRO A 264 -3.63 -24.99 14.37
N ASP A 265 -2.72 -25.71 13.72
CA ASP A 265 -1.29 -25.40 13.66
C ASP A 265 -0.93 -24.31 12.64
N VAL A 266 -1.87 -23.86 11.81
CA VAL A 266 -1.68 -22.78 10.84
C VAL A 266 -2.34 -21.51 11.36
N ARG A 267 -1.62 -20.38 11.35
CA ARG A 267 -2.21 -19.07 11.63
C ARG A 267 -2.62 -18.41 10.32
N PHE A 268 -3.92 -18.20 10.14
CA PHE A 268 -4.46 -17.52 8.96
C PHE A 268 -4.67 -16.03 9.23
N GLU A 269 -4.32 -15.16 8.29
CA GLU A 269 -4.50 -13.71 8.40
C GLU A 269 -5.39 -13.14 7.28
N PHE A 270 -6.47 -12.45 7.65
CA PHE A 270 -7.18 -11.55 6.73
C PHE A 270 -6.61 -10.14 6.90
N LYS A 271 -6.01 -9.54 5.86
CA LYS A 271 -5.52 -8.15 5.94
C LYS A 271 -6.48 -7.20 5.23
N THR A 272 -6.92 -6.17 5.93
CA THR A 272 -7.92 -5.25 5.41
C THR A 272 -7.71 -3.81 5.87
N LYS A 273 -8.26 -2.87 5.09
CA LYS A 273 -8.62 -1.51 5.50
C LYS A 273 -10.13 -1.32 5.62
N SER A 274 -10.92 -2.33 5.23
CA SER A 274 -12.37 -2.29 5.23
C SER A 274 -12.99 -2.51 6.60
N VAL A 275 -14.31 -2.32 6.67
CA VAL A 275 -15.15 -2.58 7.85
C VAL A 275 -16.18 -3.68 7.57
N ASN A 276 -16.02 -4.40 6.47
CA ASN A 276 -16.95 -5.43 6.02
C ASN A 276 -16.70 -6.75 6.74
N ILE A 277 -17.19 -6.81 7.98
CA ILE A 277 -16.89 -7.88 8.93
C ILE A 277 -18.10 -8.76 9.25
N ASP A 278 -19.27 -8.50 8.64
CA ASP A 278 -20.53 -9.14 9.04
C ASP A 278 -20.47 -10.67 8.96
N ASN A 279 -19.78 -11.23 7.97
CA ASN A 279 -19.57 -12.66 7.87
C ASN A 279 -18.70 -13.18 9.02
N LEU A 280 -17.63 -12.46 9.39
CA LEU A 280 -16.78 -12.83 10.52
C LEU A 280 -17.58 -12.84 11.83
N LEU A 281 -18.50 -11.89 12.02
CA LEU A 281 -19.31 -11.82 13.24
C LEU A 281 -20.38 -12.92 13.33
N LYS A 282 -20.69 -13.59 12.22
CA LYS A 282 -21.69 -14.67 12.12
C LYS A 282 -21.09 -16.07 12.10
N THR A 283 -19.76 -16.18 12.18
CA THR A 283 -19.05 -17.45 12.15
C THR A 283 -18.31 -17.67 13.44
N ASP A 284 -18.33 -18.90 13.95
CA ASP A 284 -17.51 -19.27 15.09
C ASP A 284 -16.03 -19.03 14.76
N HIS A 285 -15.34 -18.33 15.65
CA HIS A 285 -13.90 -18.16 15.49
C HIS A 285 -13.20 -19.53 15.49
N ALA A 286 -12.24 -19.72 14.58
CA ALA A 286 -11.45 -20.95 14.53
C ALA A 286 -10.23 -20.95 15.48
N GLY A 287 -10.04 -19.88 16.26
CA GLY A 287 -8.95 -19.75 17.25
C GLY A 287 -7.56 -19.49 16.65
N ASN A 288 -7.38 -19.86 15.38
CA ASN A 288 -6.15 -19.66 14.60
C ASN A 288 -6.31 -18.63 13.45
N ILE A 289 -7.45 -17.94 13.39
CA ILE A 289 -7.72 -16.84 12.47
C ILE A 289 -7.39 -15.51 13.14
N VAL A 290 -6.62 -14.68 12.45
CA VAL A 290 -6.27 -13.33 12.86
C VAL A 290 -6.83 -12.35 11.84
N VAL A 291 -7.59 -11.36 12.31
CA VAL A 291 -8.12 -10.29 11.45
C VAL A 291 -7.26 -9.06 11.64
N ALA A 292 -6.64 -8.58 10.56
CA ALA A 292 -5.59 -7.60 10.62
C ALA A 292 -5.98 -6.31 9.90
N TRP A 293 -5.85 -5.18 10.60
CA TRP A 293 -6.15 -3.87 10.05
C TRP A 293 -4.90 -3.07 9.77
N SER A 294 -4.86 -2.35 8.64
CA SER A 294 -3.92 -1.24 8.48
C SER A 294 -4.42 -0.01 9.23
N PHE A 295 -3.59 0.56 10.09
CA PHE A 295 -3.89 1.77 10.86
C PHE A 295 -2.94 2.90 10.48
N ASN A 296 -3.51 4.09 10.37
CA ASN A 296 -2.80 5.33 10.13
C ASN A 296 -3.53 6.49 10.83
N PRO A 297 -2.86 7.61 11.10
CA PRO A 297 -3.52 8.82 11.55
C PRO A 297 -4.67 9.21 10.61
N GLN A 298 -5.73 9.79 11.17
CA GLN A 298 -6.90 10.19 10.37
C GLN A 298 -6.50 11.14 9.23
N ARG A 299 -5.56 12.07 9.49
CA ARG A 299 -4.98 12.93 8.47
C ARG A 299 -4.36 12.15 7.32
N THR A 300 -3.53 11.15 7.61
CA THR A 300 -2.91 10.30 6.58
C THR A 300 -3.98 9.53 5.80
N ILE A 301 -5.03 9.05 6.46
CA ILE A 301 -6.16 8.38 5.80
C ILE A 301 -6.87 9.33 4.83
N ASP A 302 -7.20 10.54 5.28
CA ASP A 302 -7.91 11.54 4.48
C ASP A 302 -7.09 12.02 3.27
N GLU A 303 -5.77 12.17 3.45
CA GLU A 303 -4.85 12.64 2.41
C GLU A 303 -4.41 11.53 1.44
N ASN A 304 -4.41 10.26 1.86
CA ASN A 304 -3.72 9.19 1.12
C ASN A 304 -4.48 7.87 0.97
N GLU A 305 -5.58 7.62 1.68
CA GLU A 305 -6.28 6.33 1.67
C GLU A 305 -7.72 6.47 1.15
N PHE A 306 -7.87 6.99 -0.07
CA PHE A 306 -9.18 7.30 -0.61
C PHE A 306 -10.07 6.06 -0.76
N PHE A 307 -11.38 6.27 -0.51
CA PHE A 307 -12.43 5.24 -0.49
C PHE A 307 -12.27 4.16 0.60
N THR A 308 -11.36 4.34 1.54
CA THR A 308 -11.29 3.51 2.75
C THR A 308 -12.13 4.12 3.88
N PRO A 309 -12.57 3.30 4.86
CA PRO A 309 -13.08 3.77 6.15
C PRO A 309 -12.05 4.56 6.96
N GLY A 310 -12.53 5.47 7.80
CA GLY A 310 -11.70 6.24 8.73
C GLY A 310 -11.11 5.41 9.87
N LEU A 311 -10.20 6.01 10.65
CA LEU A 311 -9.50 5.34 11.75
C LEU A 311 -10.47 4.75 12.78
N ASN A 312 -11.43 5.57 13.25
CA ASN A 312 -12.38 5.16 14.27
C ASN A 312 -13.29 4.02 13.80
N GLU A 313 -13.63 3.97 12.52
CA GLU A 313 -14.41 2.88 11.95
C GLU A 313 -13.61 1.57 11.97
N ARG A 314 -12.33 1.61 11.58
CA ARG A 314 -11.44 0.45 11.63
C ARG A 314 -11.23 -0.05 13.07
N ILE A 315 -11.00 0.85 14.03
CA ILE A 315 -10.85 0.47 15.45
C ILE A 315 -12.13 -0.19 15.97
N ARG A 316 -13.30 0.37 15.65
CA ARG A 316 -14.60 -0.22 16.04
C ARG A 316 -14.81 -1.60 15.43
N SER A 317 -14.48 -1.78 14.15
CA SER A 317 -14.55 -3.10 13.49
C SER A 317 -13.59 -4.10 14.12
N ALA A 318 -12.36 -3.69 14.43
CA ALA A 318 -11.39 -4.53 15.12
C ALA A 318 -11.89 -4.95 16.51
N LYS A 319 -12.47 -4.00 17.27
CA LYS A 319 -13.09 -4.29 18.58
C LYS A 319 -14.21 -5.32 18.46
N LYS A 320 -15.13 -5.16 17.49
CA LYS A 320 -16.20 -6.13 17.25
C LYS A 320 -15.68 -7.54 16.94
N CYS A 321 -14.61 -7.66 16.15
CA CYS A 321 -13.99 -8.95 15.91
C CYS A 321 -13.34 -9.55 17.17
N VAL A 322 -12.75 -8.74 18.04
CA VAL A 322 -12.27 -9.19 19.36
C VAL A 322 -13.42 -9.68 20.24
N GLU A 323 -14.55 -8.95 20.26
CA GLU A 323 -15.76 -9.35 20.99
C GLU A 323 -16.35 -10.67 20.44
N ALA A 324 -16.20 -10.93 19.14
CA ALA A 324 -16.53 -12.20 18.50
C ALA A 324 -15.44 -13.30 18.68
N GLY A 325 -14.42 -13.05 19.50
CA GLY A 325 -13.39 -14.03 19.89
C GLY A 325 -12.19 -14.16 18.93
N TYR A 326 -12.13 -13.37 17.85
CA TYR A 326 -10.95 -13.33 17.00
C TYR A 326 -9.80 -12.58 17.68
N LYS A 327 -8.56 -13.05 17.45
CA LYS A 327 -7.38 -12.20 17.65
C LYS A 327 -7.26 -11.23 16.49
N ILE A 328 -6.68 -10.05 16.77
CA ILE A 328 -6.43 -9.05 15.74
C ILE A 328 -4.95 -8.78 15.55
N SER A 329 -4.58 -8.19 14.42
CA SER A 329 -3.25 -7.65 14.19
C SER A 329 -3.34 -6.19 13.76
N ALA A 330 -2.39 -5.38 14.22
CA ALA A 330 -2.25 -3.99 13.78
C ALA A 330 -1.08 -3.87 12.80
N HIS A 331 -1.34 -3.37 11.60
CA HIS A 331 -0.30 -3.04 10.61
C HIS A 331 -0.15 -1.54 10.51
N PHE A 332 1.02 -1.03 10.90
CA PHE A 332 1.48 0.31 10.57
C PHE A 332 2.41 0.20 9.35
N ASP A 333 1.84 -0.16 8.20
CA ASP A 333 2.58 -0.33 6.95
C ASP A 333 1.76 0.29 5.78
N PRO A 334 2.11 1.51 5.34
CA PRO A 334 3.27 2.30 5.74
C PRO A 334 3.02 3.24 6.94
N VAL A 335 4.03 3.44 7.79
CA VAL A 335 4.19 4.67 8.58
C VAL A 335 4.67 5.79 7.63
N VAL A 336 3.93 6.89 7.59
CA VAL A 336 4.18 8.07 6.76
C VAL A 336 4.79 9.15 7.63
N TYR A 337 5.97 9.63 7.24
CA TYR A 337 6.64 10.75 7.87
C TYR A 337 6.06 12.07 7.35
N PHE A 338 5.85 13.04 8.24
CA PHE A 338 5.41 14.40 7.97
C PHE A 338 5.55 15.24 9.24
N ASN A 339 5.55 16.57 9.17
CA ASN A 339 5.60 17.40 10.38
C ASN A 339 4.43 17.10 11.34
N GLY A 340 4.74 16.66 12.57
CA GLY A 340 3.76 16.25 13.58
C GLY A 340 3.40 14.76 13.59
N TRP A 341 4.00 13.94 12.70
CA TRP A 341 3.72 12.51 12.57
C TRP A 341 3.76 11.78 13.92
N GLU A 342 4.79 12.03 14.74
CA GLU A 342 5.01 11.31 15.99
C GLU A 342 3.82 11.45 16.96
N LYS A 343 3.35 12.69 17.16
CA LYS A 343 2.19 12.98 18.00
C LYS A 343 0.94 12.27 17.47
N GLU A 344 0.74 12.28 16.16
CA GLU A 344 -0.43 11.67 15.54
C GLU A 344 -0.41 10.14 15.63
N TYR A 345 0.70 9.48 15.32
CA TYR A 345 0.80 8.02 15.47
C TYR A 345 0.70 7.56 16.93
N ARG A 346 1.23 8.33 17.88
CA ARG A 346 1.06 8.02 19.32
C ARG A 346 -0.42 8.06 19.73
N LYS A 347 -1.21 9.00 19.20
CA LYS A 347 -2.67 9.04 19.41
C LYS A 347 -3.37 7.84 18.80
N VAL A 348 -2.94 7.38 17.61
CA VAL A 348 -3.49 6.15 17.00
C VAL A 348 -3.26 4.95 17.91
N ILE A 349 -2.04 4.80 18.43
CA ILE A 349 -1.69 3.72 19.37
C ILE A 349 -2.54 3.81 20.64
N ASP A 350 -2.70 4.99 21.22
CA ASP A 350 -3.54 5.17 22.41
C ASP A 350 -5.00 4.84 22.16
N SER A 351 -5.54 5.26 21.01
CA SER A 351 -6.93 4.96 20.63
C SER A 351 -7.13 3.46 20.44
N LEU A 352 -6.15 2.77 19.82
CA LEU A 352 -6.17 1.32 19.65
C LEU A 352 -6.22 0.60 21.01
N PHE A 353 -5.31 0.93 21.93
CA PHE A 353 -5.24 0.27 23.24
C PHE A 353 -6.30 0.70 24.24
N SER A 354 -6.96 1.84 24.01
CA SER A 354 -8.17 2.22 24.74
C SER A 354 -9.38 1.34 24.38
N ALA A 355 -9.39 0.80 23.15
CA ALA A 355 -10.47 -0.05 22.66
C ALA A 355 -10.18 -1.56 22.79
N ILE A 356 -8.91 -1.97 22.67
CA ILE A 356 -8.48 -3.36 22.53
C ILE A 356 -7.36 -3.67 23.51
N LYS A 357 -7.53 -4.75 24.30
CA LYS A 357 -6.53 -5.14 25.30
C LYS A 357 -5.28 -5.74 24.61
N PRO A 358 -4.06 -5.52 25.14
CA PRO A 358 -2.85 -6.07 24.54
C PRO A 358 -2.84 -7.58 24.31
N LYS A 359 -3.53 -8.35 25.17
CA LYS A 359 -3.64 -9.81 25.04
C LYS A 359 -4.42 -10.26 23.79
N ASP A 360 -5.21 -9.38 23.19
CA ASP A 360 -6.06 -9.67 22.03
C ASP A 360 -5.39 -9.30 20.69
N ILE A 361 -4.20 -8.70 20.77
CA ILE A 361 -3.34 -8.42 19.62
C ILE A 361 -2.37 -9.59 19.42
N ALA A 362 -2.50 -10.32 18.31
CA ALA A 362 -1.62 -11.41 17.96
C ALA A 362 -0.20 -10.92 17.60
N TRP A 363 -0.12 -9.85 16.81
CA TRP A 363 1.13 -9.15 16.50
C TRP A 363 0.88 -7.73 16.00
N ILE A 364 1.95 -6.95 15.96
CA ILE A 364 1.99 -5.62 15.33
C ILE A 364 3.11 -5.61 14.31
N SER A 365 2.83 -5.13 13.11
CA SER A 365 3.85 -4.86 12.09
C SER A 365 4.08 -3.36 11.97
N ILE A 366 5.33 -2.96 11.77
CA ILE A 366 5.69 -1.57 11.50
C ILE A 366 6.59 -1.54 10.27
N GLY A 367 6.21 -0.84 9.22
CA GLY A 367 7.05 -0.62 8.05
C GLY A 367 6.93 0.83 7.63
N THR A 368 8.04 1.51 7.39
CA THR A 368 7.99 2.87 6.83
C THR A 368 7.61 2.83 5.35
N LEU A 369 7.09 3.97 4.85
CA LEU A 369 6.81 4.15 3.43
C LEU A 369 7.99 3.71 2.55
N ARG A 370 7.67 2.82 1.61
CA ARG A 370 8.61 2.31 0.61
C ARG A 370 7.87 1.90 -0.66
N PHE A 371 8.48 2.14 -1.80
CA PHE A 371 7.96 1.68 -3.10
C PHE A 371 9.04 1.64 -4.15
N ASN A 372 8.83 0.86 -5.21
CA ASN A 372 9.75 0.86 -6.34
C ASN A 372 9.75 2.24 -7.00
N PRO A 373 10.89 2.73 -7.52
CA PRO A 373 11.02 4.10 -8.00
C PRO A 373 9.94 4.53 -9.02
N ARG A 374 9.52 3.63 -9.91
CA ARG A 374 8.49 3.88 -10.93
C ARG A 374 7.14 4.31 -10.35
N VAL A 375 6.80 3.84 -9.14
CA VAL A 375 5.56 4.23 -8.46
C VAL A 375 5.53 5.74 -8.18
N LYS A 376 6.69 6.41 -8.05
CA LYS A 376 6.76 7.88 -7.88
C LYS A 376 6.03 8.61 -9.00
N GLN A 377 6.31 8.23 -10.26
CA GLN A 377 5.66 8.85 -11.42
C GLN A 377 4.17 8.51 -11.46
N VAL A 378 3.79 7.28 -11.13
CA VAL A 378 2.38 6.88 -11.07
C VAL A 378 1.61 7.71 -10.04
N ILE A 379 2.20 7.97 -8.87
CA ILE A 379 1.63 8.86 -7.84
C ILE A 379 1.45 10.28 -8.37
N GLU A 380 2.46 10.85 -9.00
CA GLU A 380 2.42 12.21 -9.55
C GLU A 380 1.36 12.37 -10.62
N THR A 381 1.25 11.39 -11.52
CA THR A 381 0.27 11.42 -12.60
C THR A 381 -1.16 11.19 -12.08
N ARG A 382 -1.37 10.18 -11.22
CA ARG A 382 -2.71 9.84 -10.72
C ARG A 382 -3.22 10.81 -9.67
N PHE A 383 -2.33 11.33 -8.84
CA PHE A 383 -2.63 12.22 -7.73
C PHE A 383 -1.73 13.47 -7.79
N PRO A 384 -1.95 14.42 -8.73
CA PRO A 384 -1.07 15.58 -8.88
C PRO A 384 -0.88 16.39 -7.58
N GLY A 385 -1.94 16.52 -6.78
CA GLY A 385 -1.94 17.20 -5.48
C GLY A 385 -1.43 16.37 -4.30
N ASN A 386 -0.79 15.21 -4.53
CA ASN A 386 -0.24 14.38 -3.46
C ASN A 386 0.78 15.15 -2.61
N LYS A 387 0.86 14.83 -1.31
CA LYS A 387 1.91 15.33 -0.39
C LYS A 387 2.85 14.22 0.10
N ILE A 388 2.54 12.97 -0.22
CA ILE A 388 3.29 11.81 0.25
C ILE A 388 4.72 11.74 -0.28
N LEU A 389 5.02 12.52 -1.32
CA LEU A 389 6.33 12.65 -1.94
C LEU A 389 7.10 13.90 -1.48
N ASP A 390 6.52 14.74 -0.61
CA ASP A 390 7.11 16.03 -0.23
C ASP A 390 8.32 15.86 0.71
N GLU A 391 8.29 14.82 1.55
CA GLU A 391 9.40 14.44 2.41
C GLU A 391 10.56 13.81 1.61
N GLU A 392 11.68 13.58 2.28
CA GLU A 392 12.89 13.03 1.64
C GLU A 392 12.75 11.53 1.36
N LEU A 393 12.77 11.18 0.08
CA LEU A 393 12.79 9.80 -0.38
C LEU A 393 14.03 9.55 -1.24
N ILE A 394 14.88 8.64 -0.76
CA ILE A 394 16.13 8.25 -1.40
C ILE A 394 16.10 6.76 -1.75
N LEU A 395 16.97 6.31 -2.65
CA LEU A 395 17.11 4.89 -2.95
C LEU A 395 17.80 4.19 -1.78
N GLY A 396 17.05 3.31 -1.10
CA GLY A 396 17.57 2.52 0.01
C GLY A 396 18.41 1.32 -0.44
N TYR A 397 18.80 0.51 0.54
CA TYR A 397 19.63 -0.70 0.37
C TYR A 397 19.04 -1.75 -0.59
N ASP A 398 17.75 -1.65 -0.90
CA ASP A 398 16.97 -2.53 -1.76
C ASP A 398 16.51 -1.88 -3.07
N ASN A 399 17.08 -0.71 -3.42
CA ASN A 399 16.73 0.11 -4.59
C ASN A 399 15.27 0.59 -4.62
N LYS A 400 14.58 0.55 -3.48
CA LYS A 400 13.27 1.19 -3.31
C LYS A 400 13.46 2.61 -2.78
N LEU A 401 12.52 3.48 -3.13
CA LEU A 401 12.44 4.79 -2.50
C LEU A 401 11.98 4.64 -1.06
N ARG A 402 12.73 5.20 -0.12
CA ARG A 402 12.55 5.10 1.33
C ARG A 402 12.94 6.41 2.00
N TYR A 403 12.45 6.63 3.22
CA TYR A 403 13.03 7.67 4.07
C TYR A 403 14.50 7.36 4.40
N PRO A 404 15.35 8.39 4.58
CA PRO A 404 16.71 8.25 5.10
C PRO A 404 16.78 7.40 6.37
N TYR A 405 17.92 6.69 6.56
CA TYR A 405 18.08 5.72 7.64
C TYR A 405 17.71 6.27 9.02
N LYS A 406 18.26 7.42 9.39
CA LYS A 406 18.04 8.00 10.72
C LYS A 406 16.58 8.47 10.91
N ILE A 407 15.88 8.89 9.86
CA ILE A 407 14.43 9.18 9.92
C ILE A 407 13.65 7.89 10.19
N ARG A 408 13.94 6.82 9.45
CA ARG A 408 13.31 5.49 9.70
C ARG A 408 13.59 5.00 11.12
N HIS A 409 14.84 5.11 11.58
CA HIS A 409 15.24 4.73 12.93
C HIS A 409 14.45 5.48 13.99
N HIS A 410 14.35 6.82 13.87
CA HIS A 410 13.55 7.64 14.79
C HIS A 410 12.08 7.21 14.79
N ILE A 411 11.52 6.94 13.61
CA ILE A 411 10.15 6.42 13.47
C ILE A 411 9.96 5.13 14.26
N TYR A 412 10.78 4.11 14.00
CA TYR A 412 10.65 2.83 14.68
C TYR A 412 10.89 2.96 16.18
N LYS A 413 11.90 3.72 16.61
CA LYS A 413 12.20 3.93 18.02
C LYS A 413 11.01 4.52 18.76
N SER A 414 10.43 5.62 18.27
CA SER A 414 9.29 6.27 18.95
C SER A 414 8.04 5.39 18.96
N MET A 415 7.76 4.70 17.84
CA MET A 415 6.64 3.75 17.77
C MET A 415 6.80 2.60 18.77
N LEU A 416 7.99 1.99 18.83
CA LEU A 416 8.29 0.90 19.77
C LEU A 416 8.20 1.37 21.22
N GLU A 417 8.76 2.54 21.55
CA GLU A 417 8.64 3.14 22.88
C GLU A 417 7.19 3.30 23.30
N LYS A 418 6.33 3.80 22.40
CA LYS A 418 4.91 3.97 22.69
C LYS A 418 4.18 2.63 22.85
N LEU A 419 4.42 1.67 21.96
CA LEU A 419 3.80 0.34 22.03
C LEU A 419 4.20 -0.40 23.31
N PHE A 420 5.49 -0.38 23.67
CA PHE A 420 5.97 -1.06 24.87
C PHE A 420 5.58 -0.38 26.20
N LYS A 421 5.12 0.88 26.17
CA LYS A 421 4.44 1.49 27.33
C LYS A 421 3.09 0.85 27.61
N HIS A 422 2.38 0.38 26.57
CA HIS A 422 1.11 -0.33 26.74
C HIS A 422 1.29 -1.79 27.15
N SER A 423 2.28 -2.50 26.57
CA SER A 423 2.64 -3.83 27.04
C SER A 423 4.02 -4.27 26.53
N LYS A 424 4.86 -4.77 27.44
CA LYS A 424 6.16 -5.39 27.11
C LYS A 424 6.04 -6.75 26.42
N LYS A 425 4.85 -7.37 26.44
CA LYS A 425 4.58 -8.71 25.86
C LYS A 425 4.13 -8.65 24.39
N LEU A 426 4.04 -7.46 23.79
CA LEU A 426 3.62 -7.32 22.40
C LEU A 426 4.62 -7.95 21.45
N SER A 427 4.10 -8.78 20.54
CA SER A 427 4.86 -9.34 19.43
C SER A 427 4.93 -8.31 18.30
N ILE A 428 6.06 -7.60 18.17
CA ILE A 428 6.29 -6.57 17.14
C ILE A 428 7.38 -6.97 16.14
N TYR A 429 7.15 -6.77 14.83
CA TYR A 429 8.17 -6.94 13.79
C TYR A 429 8.26 -5.75 12.84
N LEU A 430 9.46 -5.51 12.30
CA LEU A 430 9.68 -4.50 11.26
C LEU A 430 9.47 -5.10 9.87
N CYS A 431 8.53 -4.55 9.11
CA CYS A 431 8.20 -5.06 7.79
C CYS A 431 9.22 -4.56 6.76
N MET A 432 9.91 -5.50 6.10
CA MET A 432 10.84 -5.24 5.01
C MET A 432 11.97 -4.28 5.37
N GLU A 433 12.57 -4.51 6.54
CA GLU A 433 13.81 -3.84 6.96
C GLU A 433 15.01 -4.78 7.03
N ASP A 434 16.18 -4.21 6.76
CA ASP A 434 17.46 -4.90 6.84
C ASP A 434 17.92 -5.08 8.29
N VAL A 435 18.76 -6.10 8.51
CA VAL A 435 19.22 -6.51 9.85
C VAL A 435 19.90 -5.39 10.66
N SER A 436 20.51 -4.40 10.00
CA SER A 436 21.18 -3.30 10.72
C SER A 436 20.16 -2.43 11.46
N MET A 437 18.98 -2.19 10.86
CA MET A 437 17.91 -1.43 11.52
C MET A 437 17.44 -2.15 12.80
N TRP A 438 17.27 -3.47 12.73
CA TRP A 438 16.88 -4.27 13.89
C TRP A 438 17.89 -4.22 15.03
N ARG A 439 19.18 -4.39 14.73
CA ARG A 439 20.26 -4.39 15.73
C ARG A 439 20.39 -3.05 16.46
N ASN A 440 20.04 -1.95 15.80
CA ASN A 440 20.15 -0.60 16.35
C ASN A 440 18.90 -0.14 17.10
N LEU A 441 17.85 -0.97 17.19
CA LEU A 441 16.62 -0.63 17.89
C LEU A 441 16.53 -1.38 19.24
N PRO A 442 16.28 -0.67 20.36
CA PRO A 442 16.15 -1.30 21.66
C PRO A 442 15.02 -2.35 21.67
N LYS A 443 15.21 -3.45 22.40
CA LYS A 443 14.19 -4.48 22.67
C LYS A 443 13.76 -5.35 21.46
N LEU A 444 14.27 -5.09 20.26
CA LEU A 444 14.19 -6.00 19.11
C LEU A 444 15.48 -6.83 19.01
N THR A 445 15.87 -7.50 20.10
CA THR A 445 17.21 -8.10 20.26
C THR A 445 17.44 -9.39 19.48
N ASN A 446 16.44 -9.91 18.76
CA ASN A 446 16.61 -11.14 17.99
C ASN A 446 15.85 -11.13 16.65
N PRO A 447 16.47 -10.63 15.55
CA PRO A 447 15.82 -10.54 14.24
C PRO A 447 15.52 -11.91 13.61
N THR A 448 16.13 -13.00 14.10
CA THR A 448 16.09 -14.33 13.45
C THR A 448 15.12 -15.32 14.09
N ARG A 449 14.49 -15.01 15.24
CA ARG A 449 13.30 -15.79 15.66
C ARG A 449 12.19 -15.42 14.68
N SER A 450 11.96 -16.28 13.69
CA SER A 450 10.86 -16.08 12.76
C SER A 450 9.58 -15.87 13.58
N PHE A 451 8.85 -14.80 13.30
CA PHE A 451 7.58 -14.51 13.97
C PHE A 451 6.60 -15.70 13.87
N CYS A 452 6.76 -16.52 12.84
CA CYS A 452 6.07 -17.79 12.63
C CYS A 452 6.33 -18.85 13.72
N GLN A 453 7.35 -18.71 14.56
CA GLN A 453 7.67 -19.65 15.65
C GLN A 453 7.22 -19.15 17.04
N LEU A 454 6.61 -17.96 17.14
CA LEU A 454 6.05 -17.49 18.40
C LEU A 454 4.88 -18.40 18.79
N LYS A 455 5.09 -19.20 19.84
CA LYS A 455 4.11 -20.15 20.41
C LYS A 455 2.76 -19.50 20.66
#